data_AF-A0A843EBT0-F1
#
_entry.id   AF-A0A843EBT0-F1
#
_cell.length_a   1.000
_cell.length_b   1.000
_cell.length_c   1.000
_cell.angle_alpha   90.00
_cell.angle_beta   90.00
_cell.angle_gamma   90.00
#
_symmetry.space_group_name_H-M   'P 1'
#
loop_
_entity.id
_entity.type
_entity.pdbx_description
1 polymer ?
#
loop_
_entity_poly.entity_id
_entity_poly.type
_entity_poly.pdbx_seq_one_letter_code
_entity_poly.pdbx_strand_id
1 'polypeptide(L)' 'MKPYVILNAAMTLDGKIATRTGSSEISGKEDLERVHEIRKEVDGIMVGIGTVLA' A
#
# COMPACT_ATOMS: atom_id res chain seq x y z
N MET A 1 -22.36 6.23 -11.64
CA MET A 1 -21.45 6.93 -10.71
C MET A 1 -20.11 6.20 -10.74
N LYS A 2 -18.96 6.90 -10.72
CA LYS A 2 -17.63 6.26 -10.63
C LYS A 2 -17.06 6.56 -9.24
N PRO A 3 -16.47 5.58 -8.53
CA PRO A 3 -15.85 5.84 -7.23
C PRO A 3 -14.63 6.75 -7.37
N TYR A 4 -14.34 7.55 -6.36
CA TYR A 4 -13.06 8.22 -6.22
C TYR A 4 -12.02 7.20 -5.72
N VAL A 5 -10.84 7.18 -6.33
CA VAL A 5 -9.83 6.15 -6.08
C VAL A 5 -8.54 6.78 -5.57
N ILE A 6 -8.05 6.27 -4.45
CA ILE A 6 -6.75 6.62 -3.87
C ILE A 6 -5.81 5.44 -4.13
N LEU A 7 -4.68 5.69 -4.77
CA LEU A 7 -3.59 4.73 -4.88
C LEU A 7 -2.57 5.00 -3.77
N ASN A 8 -2.30 4.00 -2.94
CA ASN A 8 -1.23 4.05 -1.93
C ASN A 8 -0.18 2.98 -2.21
N ALA A 9 1.09 3.36 -2.22
CA ALA A 9 2.22 2.44 -2.37
C ALA A 9 3.41 2.91 -1.53
N ALA A 10 4.08 1.96 -0.88
CA ALA A 10 5.40 2.15 -0.28
C ALA A 10 6.46 1.79 -1.32
N MET A 11 7.45 2.66 -1.51
CA MET A 11 8.53 2.40 -2.48
C MET A 11 9.86 2.97 -2.01
N THR A 12 10.94 2.35 -2.46
CA THR A 12 12.30 2.88 -2.32
C THR A 12 12.47 4.15 -3.15
N LEU A 13 13.56 4.88 -2.91
CA LEU A 13 13.89 6.11 -3.65
C LEU A 13 13.99 5.89 -5.17
N ASP A 14 14.41 4.70 -5.60
CA ASP A 14 14.49 4.29 -7.01
C ASP A 14 13.19 3.61 -7.54
N GLY A 15 12.10 3.70 -6.77
CA GLY A 15 10.76 3.30 -7.20
C GLY A 15 10.47 1.80 -7.15
N LYS A 16 11.19 1.02 -6.34
CA LYS A 16 10.93 -0.42 -6.13
C LYS A 16 9.99 -0.65 -4.96
N ILE A 17 9.12 -1.64 -5.08
CA ILE A 17 8.12 -1.99 -4.06
C ILE A 17 8.43 -3.31 -3.33
N ALA A 18 9.45 -4.04 -3.77
CA ALA A 18 9.97 -5.24 -3.13
C ALA A 18 11.41 -5.54 -3.62
N THR A 19 12.16 -6.32 -2.84
CA THR A 19 13.45 -6.88 -3.28
C THR A 19 13.24 -8.03 -4.28
N ARG A 20 14.32 -8.47 -4.94
CA ARG A 20 14.28 -9.64 -5.84
C ARG A 20 13.85 -10.95 -5.14
N THR A 21 13.97 -11.01 -3.82
CA THR A 21 13.58 -12.16 -3.00
C THR A 21 12.20 -11.99 -2.35
N GLY A 22 11.50 -10.90 -2.62
CA GLY A 22 10.11 -10.68 -2.18
C GLY A 22 9.92 -9.89 -0.89
N SER A 23 10.98 -9.44 -0.23
CA SER A 23 10.83 -8.58 0.96
C SER A 23 10.33 -7.19 0.56
N SER A 24 9.24 -6.73 1.19
CA SER A 24 8.57 -5.46 0.89
C SER A 24 8.43 -4.53 2.10
N GLU A 25 9.23 -4.76 3.15
CA GLU A 25 9.26 -3.92 4.35
C GLU A 25 10.03 -2.63 4.07
N ILE A 26 9.36 -1.67 3.43
CA ILE A 26 9.95 -0.40 2.99
C ILE A 26 9.52 0.77 3.90
N SER A 27 8.27 0.74 4.38
CA SER A 27 7.67 1.84 5.16
C SER A 27 8.11 1.88 6.61
N GLY A 28 8.13 3.08 7.18
CA GLY A 28 8.27 3.33 8.62
C GLY A 28 6.93 3.43 9.35
N LYS A 29 6.99 3.62 10.68
CA LYS A 29 5.81 3.72 11.54
C LYS A 29 4.86 4.83 11.13
N GLU A 30 5.39 6.02 10.83
CA GLU A 30 4.61 7.20 10.45
C GLU A 30 3.83 6.96 9.15
N ASP A 31 4.42 6.24 8.19
CA ASP A 31 3.76 5.91 6.94
C ASP A 31 2.64 4.87 7.13
N LEU A 32 2.86 3.91 8.03
CA LEU A 32 1.83 2.94 8.42
C LEU A 32 0.64 3.64 9.10
N GLU A 33 0.89 4.56 10.02
CA GLU A 33 -0.16 5.36 10.66
C GLU A 33 -0.94 6.18 9.61
N ARG A 34 -0.24 6.84 8.68
CA ARG A 34 -0.86 7.58 7.57
C ARG A 34 -1.77 6.71 6.70
N VAL A 35 -1.34 5.53 6.27
CA VAL A 35 -2.20 4.64 5.45
C VAL A 35 -3.38 4.12 6.26
N HIS A 36 -3.21 3.91 7.57
CA HIS A 36 -4.32 3.54 8.45
C HIS A 36 -5.37 4.64 8.55
N GLU A 37 -4.99 5.92 8.62
CA GLU A 37 -5.95 7.02 8.58
C GLU A 37 -6.69 7.06 7.23
N ILE A 38 -6.00 6.93 6.10
CA ILE A 38 -6.66 6.88 4.77
C ILE A 38 -7.67 5.73 4.70
N ARG A 39 -7.34 4.56 5.25
CA ARG A 39 -8.24 3.39 5.27
C ARG A 39 -9.51 3.64 6.08
N LYS A 40 -9.53 4.59 7.03
CA LYS A 40 -10.73 4.96 7.79
C LYS A 40 -11.67 5.87 7.01
N GLU A 41 -11.17 6.57 5.99
CA GLU A 41 -11.94 7.56 5.22
C GLU A 41 -12.59 6.99 3.96
N VAL A 42 -12.37 5.71 3.64
CA VAL A 42 -12.85 5.06 2.41
C VAL A 42 -13.83 3.93 2.72
N ASP A 43 -14.79 3.71 1.82
CA ASP A 43 -15.78 2.64 1.93
C ASP A 43 -15.20 1.24 1.69
N GLY A 44 -14.01 1.13 1.08
CA GLY A 44 -13.42 -0.16 0.75
C GLY A 44 -11.94 -0.10 0.41
N ILE A 45 -11.26 -1.23 0.63
CA ILE A 45 -9.84 -1.43 0.31
C ILE A 45 -9.75 -2.48 -0.79
N MET A 46 -9.06 -2.15 -1.88
CA MET A 46 -8.79 -3.07 -2.99
C MET A 46 -7.34 -3.53 -2.95
N VAL A 47 -7.13 -4.85 -3.06
CA VAL A 47 -5.82 -5.48 -3.19
C VAL A 47 -5.86 -6.58 -4.25
N GLY A 48 -4.72 -6.87 -4.87
CA GLY A 48 -4.58 -8.02 -5.75
C GLY A 48 -4.39 -9.31 -4.94
N ILE A 49 -4.76 -10.46 -5.51
CA ILE A 49 -4.60 -11.77 -4.85
C ILE A 49 -3.13 -12.08 -4.51
N GLY A 50 -2.18 -11.62 -5.33
CA GLY A 50 -0.75 -11.78 -5.04
C GLY A 50 -0.31 -11.07 -3.75
N THR A 51 -0.97 -9.97 -3.37
CA THR A 51 -0.72 -9.27 -2.10
C THR A 51 -1.26 -10.05 -0.90
N VAL A 52 -2.31 -10.84 -1.09
CA VAL A 52 -2.91 -11.66 -0.01
C VAL A 52 -2.11 -12.94 0.23
N LEU A 53 -1.50 -13.49 -0.81
CA LEU A 53 -0.77 -14.76 -0.77
C LEU A 53 0.72 -14.63 -0.44
N ALA A 54 1.28 -13.43 -0.52
CA ALA A 54 2.71 -13.15 -0.32
C ALA A 54 3.08 -13.01 1.17
#